data_AF-A0A7J3B9I8-F1
#
_entry.id   AF-A0A7J3B9I8-F1
#
_cell.length_a   1.000
_cell.length_b   1.000
_cell.length_c   1.000
_cell.angle_alpha   90.00
_cell.angle_beta   90.00
_cell.angle_gamma   90.00
#
_symmetry.space_group_name_H-M   'P 1'
#
loop_
_entity.id
_entity.type
_entity.pdbx_description
1 polymer ?
#
loop_
_entity_poly.entity_id
_entity_poly.type
_entity_poly.pdbx_seq_one_letter_code
_entity_poly.pdbx_strand_id
1 'polypeptide(L)' 'MEEEKPIAGREPMLRCIARTMSIEEANRISEQYEAEGYKTEIIKRKRGEITIYEVWITGEPKGFYAKRT' A
#
# COMPACT_ATOMS: atom_id res chain seq x y z
N MET A 1 -35.90 -8.50 4.35
CA MET A 1 -34.91 -8.69 3.26
C MET A 1 -34.24 -7.34 3.10
N GLU A 2 -33.18 -7.11 3.86
CA GLU A 2 -32.42 -5.86 3.79
C GLU A 2 -31.21 -6.16 2.91
N GLU A 3 -31.22 -5.60 1.70
CA GLU A 3 -30.07 -5.59 0.80
C GLU A 3 -28.89 -4.92 1.50
N GLU A 4 -27.90 -5.72 1.91
CA GLU A 4 -26.57 -5.26 2.28
C GLU A 4 -25.95 -4.55 1.08
N LYS A 5 -26.10 -3.22 1.03
CA LYS A 5 -25.37 -2.37 0.10
C LYS A 5 -23.87 -2.54 0.40
N PRO A 6 -23.03 -2.89 -0.60
CA PRO A 6 -21.59 -2.82 -0.41
C PRO A 6 -21.24 -1.37 -0.08
N ILE A 7 -20.55 -1.18 1.05
CA ILE A 7 -19.97 0.11 1.48
C ILE A 7 -18.92 0.55 0.43
N ALA A 8 -19.42 1.11 -0.67
CA ALA A 8 -18.66 1.88 -1.62
C ALA A 8 -18.23 3.18 -0.92
N GLY A 9 -16.99 3.22 -0.43
CA GLY A 9 -16.47 4.42 0.23
C GLY A 9 -15.14 4.31 0.94
N ARG A 10 -14.55 3.12 1.09
CA ARG A 10 -13.12 3.03 1.44
C ARG A 10 -12.34 2.93 0.14
N GLU A 11 -11.98 4.08 -0.44
CA GLU A 11 -10.79 4.13 -1.30
C GLU A 11 -9.70 3.34 -0.56
N PRO A 12 -8.99 2.41 -1.22
CA PRO A 12 -7.94 1.65 -0.55
C PRO A 12 -7.00 2.69 0.06
N MET A 13 -6.99 2.80 1.40
CA MET A 13 -6.20 3.82 2.07
C MET A 13 -4.74 3.54 1.73
N LEU A 14 -4.23 4.29 0.75
CA LEU A 14 -2.84 4.33 0.40
C LEU A 14 -2.13 4.83 1.66
N ARG A 15 -1.43 3.93 2.37
CA ARG A 15 -0.63 4.30 3.53
C ARG A 15 0.82 4.44 3.10
N CYS A 16 1.39 5.64 3.24
CA CYS A 16 2.81 5.85 3.05
C CYS A 16 3.56 5.15 4.19
N ILE A 17 4.37 4.14 3.85
CA ILE A 17 5.15 3.36 4.82
C ILE A 17 6.62 3.76 4.84
N ALA A 18 7.14 4.29 3.73
CA ALA A 18 8.54 4.70 3.65
C ALA A 18 8.74 5.87 2.67
N ARG A 19 9.77 6.66 2.93
CA ARG A 19 10.26 7.71 2.02
C ARG A 19 11.77 7.62 2.02
N THR A 20 12.38 7.35 0.86
CA THR A 20 13.83 7.19 0.71
C THR A 20 14.31 7.93 -0.54
N MET A 21 15.58 8.32 -0.55
CA MET A 21 16.20 8.94 -1.74
C MET A 21 16.77 7.89 -2.69
N SER A 22 16.81 6.62 -2.28
CA SER A 22 17.29 5.50 -3.09
C SER A 22 16.15 4.66 -3.65
N ILE A 23 16.11 4.47 -4.96
CA ILE A 23 15.14 3.60 -5.62
C ILE A 23 15.34 2.13 -5.23
N GLU A 24 16.58 1.71 -4.97
CA GLU A 24 16.90 0.33 -4.56
C GLU A 24 16.28 0.02 -3.20
N GLU A 25 16.35 0.96 -2.27
CA GLU A 25 15.75 0.83 -0.95
C GLU A 25 14.22 0.85 -1.02
N ALA A 26 13.65 1.69 -1.89
CA ALA A 26 12.20 1.71 -2.12
C ALA A 26 11.69 0.38 -2.69
N ASN A 27 12.42 -0.25 -3.62
CA ASN A 27 12.08 -1.57 -4.16
C ASN A 27 12.19 -2.65 -3.08
N ARG A 28 13.27 -2.66 -2.30
CA ARG A 28 13.45 -3.65 -1.23
C ARG A 28 12.31 -3.61 -0.21
N ILE A 29 11.86 -2.41 0.16
CA ILE A 29 10.71 -2.21 1.05
C ILE A 29 9.43 -2.69 0.35
N SER A 30 9.22 -2.34 -0.92
CA SER A 30 8.08 -2.83 -1.71
C SER A 30 7.98 -4.36 -1.70
N GLU A 31 9.06 -5.05 -2.08
CA GLU A 31 9.10 -6.51 -2.17
C GLU A 31 8.78 -7.20 -0.83
N GLN A 32 9.23 -6.62 0.28
CA GLN A 32 8.93 -7.14 1.63
C GLN A 32 7.42 -7.10 1.91
N TYR A 33 6.76 -5.97 1.66
CA TYR A 33 5.32 -5.83 1.92
C TYR A 33 4.48 -6.61 0.88
N GLU A 34 4.95 -6.75 -0.35
CA GLU A 34 4.33 -7.62 -1.35
C GLU A 34 4.39 -9.09 -0.96
N ALA A 35 5.50 -9.54 -0.36
CA ALA A 35 5.63 -10.89 0.19
C ALA A 35 4.68 -11.14 1.39
N GLU A 36 4.37 -10.10 2.16
CA GLU A 36 3.35 -10.14 3.23
C GLU A 36 1.91 -10.09 2.68
N GLY A 37 1.74 -9.94 1.37
CA GLY A 37 0.44 -9.92 0.69
C GLY A 37 -0.23 -8.55 0.63
N TYR A 38 0.51 -7.47 0.92
CA TYR A 38 0.08 -6.11 0.62
C TYR A 38 0.36 -5.78 -0.83
N LYS A 39 -0.37 -4.81 -1.39
CA LYS A 39 -0.05 -4.27 -2.72
C LYS A 39 0.65 -2.94 -2.54
N THR A 40 1.86 -2.81 -3.05
CA THR A 40 2.70 -1.62 -2.91
C THR A 40 2.65 -0.75 -4.17
N GLU A 41 3.01 0.53 -4.00
CA GLU A 41 3.18 1.50 -5.09
C GLU A 41 4.34 2.43 -4.74
N ILE A 42 5.29 2.58 -5.66
CA ILE A 42 6.44 3.48 -5.49
C ILE A 42 6.19 4.75 -6.27
N ILE A 43 6.02 5.87 -5.56
CA ILE A 43 5.80 7.19 -6.15
C ILE A 43 7.12 7.95 -6.14
N LYS A 44 7.61 8.30 -7.34
CA LYS A 44 8.77 9.18 -7.51
C LYS A 44 8.34 10.65 -7.43
N ARG A 45 8.80 11.36 -6.40
CA ARG A 45 8.65 12.81 -6.24
C ARG A 45 9.99 13.50 -6.46
N LYS A 46 10.00 14.55 -7.27
CA LYS A 46 11.16 15.45 -7.42
C LYS A 46 10.88 16.75 -6.70
N ARG A 47 11.76 17.15 -5.77
CA ARG A 47 11.67 18.41 -5.04
C ARG A 47 12.98 19.18 -5.23
N GLY A 48 12.99 20.09 -6.20
CA GLY A 48 14.22 20.74 -6.66
C GLY A 48 15.16 19.73 -7.32
N GLU A 49 16.39 19.64 -6.82
CA GLU A 49 17.41 18.69 -7.30
C GLU A 49 17.31 17.30 -6.64
N ILE A 50 16.52 17.18 -5.58
CA ILE A 50 16.39 15.95 -4.80
C ILE A 50 15.26 15.09 -5.36
N THR A 51 15.53 13.81 -5.54
CA THR A 51 14.53 12.78 -5.84
C THR A 51 14.20 12.00 -4.56
N ILE A 52 12.91 11.89 -4.27
CA ILE A 52 12.36 11.15 -3.13
C ILE A 52 11.44 10.08 -3.71
N TYR A 53 11.63 8.85 -3.29
CA TYR A 53 10.77 7.71 -3.59
C TYR A 53 9.91 7.43 -2.35
N GLU A 54 8.60 7.53 -2.52
CA GLU A 54 7.62 7.27 -1.48
C GLU A 54 7.00 5.90 -1.74
N VAL A 55 7.09 5.00 -0.77
CA VAL A 55 6.48 3.66 -0.86
C VAL A 55 5.13 3.72 -0.15
N TRP A 56 4.09 3.44 -0.90
CA TRP A 56 2.71 3.38 -0.45
C TRP A 56 2.22 1.95 -0.50
N ILE A 57 1.36 1.56 0.44
CA ILE A 57 0.70 0.26 0.41
C ILE A 57 -0.81 0.44 0.34
N THR A 58 -1.47 -0.49 -0.35
CA THR A 58 -2.92 -0.60 -0.49
C THR A 58 -3.38 -1.94 0.04
N GLY A 59 -4.50 -1.90 0.75
CA GLY A 59 -5.25 -3.10 1.14
C GLY A 59 -5.11 -3.50 2.60
N GLU A 60 -6.17 -4.12 3.10
CA GLU A 60 -6.12 -4.97 4.29
C GLU A 60 -5.36 -6.25 3.92
N PRO A 61 -4.56 -6.83 4.83
CA PRO A 61 -3.77 -8.02 4.53
C PRO A 61 -4.69 -9.11 3.98
N LYS A 62 -4.31 -9.72 2.85
CA LYS A 62 -5.10 -10.73 2.11
C LYS A 62 -5.41 -12.01 2.90
N GLY A 63 -5.16 -12.06 4.21
CA GLY A 63 -5.28 -13.21 5.09
C GLY A 63 -6.37 -13.14 6.16
N PHE A 64 -7.13 -12.06 6.31
CA PHE A 64 -8.17 -11.98 7.37
C PHE A 64 -9.60 -12.17 6.85
N TYR A 65 -9.84 -13.22 6.06
CA TYR A 65 -11.16 -13.84 6.08
C TYR A 65 -11.26 -14.64 7.38
N ALA A 66 -11.64 -13.94 8.45
CA ALA A 66 -12.13 -14.61 9.65
C ALA A 66 -13.29 -15.52 9.20
N LYS A 67 -13.02 -16.82 9.17
CA LYS A 67 -14.03 -17.86 9.01
C LYS A 67 -15.03 -17.65 10.15
N ARG A 68 -16.12 -16.91 9.90
CA ARG A 68 -17.27 -16.93 10.80
C ARG A 68 -17.80 -18.37 10.74
N THR A 69 -17.86 -18.93 11.94
CA THR A 69 -18.28 -20.27 12.33
C THR A 69 -19.46 -20.82 11.54
#